data_AF-A0A7D9ISD4-F1
#
_entry.id   AF-A0A7D9ISD4-F1
#
_cell.length_a   1.000
_cell.length_b   1.000
_cell.length_c   1.000
_cell.angle_alpha   90.00
_cell.angle_beta   90.00
_cell.angle_gamma   90.00
#
_symmetry.space_group_name_H-M   'P 1'
#
loop_
_entity.id
_entity.type
_entity.pdbx_description
1 polymer ?
#
loop_
_entity_poly.entity_id
_entity_poly.type
_entity_poly.pdbx_seq_one_letter_code
_entity_poly.pdbx_strand_id
1 'polypeptide(L)'
;MASFNTKNERKRKTLVAGSIPTENLPQKKYDAPKQERRVLERKQLEVPKTPPLLDINTFTEQLQRKEIEPWKIVKSNNDEVRLEYYDDVHSIPKYTVIVNSALEFSVFVFNWLVPDQNFVYVENKRSVIHVDIVGLLKYIESSKLCEGLEEDTDVKSVAVDPTEKPNPTIQTLIVRHSVPKVIDPEEPHFQ
;
A
#
# COMPACT_ATOMS: atom_id res chain seq x y z
N MET A 1 85.03 -19.96 -39.25
CA MET A 1 83.99 -19.44 -38.33
C MET A 1 83.33 -18.23 -38.96
N ALA A 2 82.07 -18.36 -39.39
CA ALA A 2 81.16 -17.24 -39.64
C ALA A 2 79.74 -17.80 -39.59
N SER A 3 79.07 -17.64 -38.45
CA SER A 3 77.67 -18.06 -38.26
C SER A 3 76.75 -17.00 -38.82
N PHE A 4 75.92 -17.37 -39.80
CA PHE A 4 74.76 -16.57 -40.20
C PHE A 4 73.67 -16.71 -39.14
N ASN A 5 73.37 -15.61 -38.45
CA ASN A 5 72.32 -15.56 -37.44
C ASN A 5 70.97 -15.26 -38.12
N THR A 6 70.25 -16.30 -38.51
CA THR A 6 68.86 -16.20 -39.00
C THR A 6 67.90 -16.33 -37.83
N LYS A 7 67.40 -15.20 -37.32
CA LYS A 7 66.13 -15.16 -36.57
C LYS A 7 65.66 -13.72 -36.39
N ASN A 8 64.82 -13.26 -37.30
CA ASN A 8 63.88 -12.19 -37.01
C ASN A 8 62.59 -12.43 -37.81
N GLU A 9 61.82 -13.43 -37.37
CA GLU A 9 60.46 -13.66 -37.84
C GLU A 9 59.59 -12.47 -37.42
N ARG A 10 59.41 -11.52 -38.33
CA ARG A 10 58.42 -10.45 -38.18
C ARG A 10 57.04 -11.07 -38.29
N LYS A 11 56.36 -11.29 -37.16
CA LYS A 11 54.93 -11.66 -37.14
C LYS A 11 54.16 -10.65 -38.01
N ARG A 12 53.51 -11.12 -39.08
CA ARG A 12 52.65 -10.28 -39.93
C ARG A 12 51.53 -9.71 -39.06
N LYS A 13 51.41 -8.39 -39.00
CA LYS A 13 50.27 -7.71 -38.38
C LYS A 13 49.09 -7.84 -39.35
N THR A 14 48.02 -8.48 -38.92
CA THR A 14 46.76 -8.57 -39.66
C THR A 14 45.84 -7.42 -39.28
N LEU A 15 45.12 -6.88 -40.27
CA LEU A 15 44.11 -5.86 -40.03
C LEU A 15 42.89 -6.49 -39.33
N VAL A 16 42.30 -5.76 -38.39
CA VAL A 16 41.05 -6.18 -37.73
C VAL A 16 39.91 -5.99 -38.73
N ALA A 17 39.07 -7.00 -38.89
CA ALA A 17 37.89 -6.92 -39.75
C ALA A 17 36.99 -5.75 -39.30
N GLY A 18 36.62 -4.86 -40.23
CA GLY A 18 35.87 -3.63 -39.95
C GLY A 18 36.74 -2.41 -39.60
N SER A 19 38.07 -2.53 -39.62
CA SER A 19 38.95 -1.35 -39.50
C SER A 19 38.93 -0.50 -40.77
N ILE A 20 38.91 0.82 -40.58
CA ILE A 20 38.93 1.82 -41.65
C ILE A 20 40.28 2.54 -41.62
N PRO A 21 40.91 2.84 -42.77
CA PRO A 21 42.15 3.61 -42.83
C PRO A 21 42.02 4.99 -42.15
N THR A 22 42.97 5.33 -41.29
CA THR A 22 42.97 6.61 -40.56
C THR A 22 43.81 7.71 -41.22
N GLU A 23 44.52 7.39 -42.30
CA GLU A 23 45.52 8.26 -42.94
C GLU A 23 44.92 9.54 -43.53
N ASN A 24 43.66 9.49 -43.99
CA ASN A 24 42.93 10.63 -44.55
C ASN A 24 41.81 11.15 -43.64
N LEU A 25 41.83 10.80 -42.35
CA LEU A 25 40.84 11.34 -41.43
C LEU A 25 41.14 12.81 -41.12
N PRO A 26 40.12 13.68 -41.07
CA PRO A 26 40.28 15.08 -40.68
C PRO A 26 40.95 15.17 -39.31
N GLN A 27 42.08 15.89 -39.24
CA GLN A 27 42.75 16.15 -37.98
C GLN A 27 42.03 17.29 -37.24
N LYS A 28 41.76 17.07 -35.95
CA LYS A 28 41.15 18.09 -35.10
C LYS A 28 42.18 19.20 -34.86
N LYS A 29 41.84 20.43 -35.21
CA LYS A 29 42.75 21.61 -35.08
C LYS A 29 43.02 22.05 -33.63
N TYR A 30 42.27 21.52 -32.67
CA TYR A 30 42.36 21.91 -31.26
C TYR A 30 42.40 20.68 -30.37
N ASP A 31 43.40 20.61 -29.50
CA ASP A 31 43.49 19.62 -28.43
C ASP A 31 42.48 19.99 -27.35
N ALA A 32 41.36 19.27 -27.32
CA ALA A 32 40.44 19.35 -26.21
C ALA A 32 41.02 18.55 -25.04
N PRO A 33 41.00 19.07 -23.80
CA PRO A 33 41.37 18.28 -22.64
C PRO A 33 40.50 17.02 -22.60
N LYS A 34 41.15 15.88 -22.38
CA LYS A 34 40.47 14.57 -22.32
C LYS A 34 39.48 14.62 -21.17
N GLN A 35 38.21 14.85 -21.47
CA GLN A 35 37.17 14.81 -20.46
C GLN A 35 37.17 13.43 -19.83
N GLU A 36 37.28 13.38 -18.51
CA GLU A 36 37.09 12.15 -17.78
C GLU A 36 35.70 11.62 -18.10
N ARG A 37 35.66 10.34 -18.49
CA ARG A 37 34.41 9.67 -18.82
C ARG A 37 33.57 9.67 -17.54
N ARG A 38 32.45 10.38 -17.55
CA ARG A 38 31.49 10.35 -16.44
C ARG A 38 31.10 8.89 -16.19
N VAL A 39 31.42 8.38 -15.00
CA VAL A 39 30.89 7.11 -14.53
C VAL A 39 29.41 7.36 -14.24
N LEU A 40 28.54 6.77 -15.07
CA LEU A 40 27.11 6.76 -14.81
C LEU A 40 26.86 5.79 -13.66
N GLU A 41 26.81 6.29 -12.44
CA GLU A 41 26.27 5.53 -11.33
C GLU A 41 24.76 5.38 -11.54
N ARG A 42 24.31 4.16 -11.83
CA ARG A 42 22.90 3.83 -11.69
C ARG A 42 22.58 3.98 -10.21
N LYS A 43 21.83 5.03 -9.85
CA LYS A 43 21.06 5.02 -8.60
C LYS A 43 20.12 3.82 -8.68
N GLN A 44 20.54 2.71 -8.11
CA GLN A 44 19.66 1.60 -7.81
C GLN A 44 18.70 2.16 -6.77
N LEU A 45 17.46 2.45 -7.19
CA LEU A 45 16.39 2.73 -6.24
C LEU A 45 16.41 1.55 -5.28
N GLU A 46 16.62 1.82 -4.00
CA GLU A 46 16.51 0.83 -2.94
C GLU A 46 15.07 0.33 -2.96
N VAL A 47 14.81 -0.72 -3.73
CA VAL A 47 13.56 -1.47 -3.59
C VAL A 47 13.65 -2.07 -2.19
N PRO A 48 12.73 -1.75 -1.27
CA PRO A 48 12.76 -2.32 0.06
C PRO A 48 12.82 -3.84 -0.08
N LYS A 49 13.83 -4.46 0.55
CA LYS A 49 14.02 -5.92 0.64
C LYS A 49 12.95 -6.58 1.53
N THR A 50 11.71 -6.10 1.52
CA THR A 50 10.61 -6.88 2.07
C THR A 50 10.37 -8.06 1.13
N PRO A 51 10.49 -9.31 1.61
CA PRO A 51 10.14 -10.45 0.79
C PRO A 51 8.69 -10.24 0.32
N PRO A 52 8.39 -10.50 -0.97
CA PRO A 52 7.02 -10.38 -1.45
C PRO A 52 6.14 -11.26 -0.56
N LEU A 53 5.11 -10.66 0.04
CA LEU A 53 4.04 -11.42 0.66
C LEU A 53 3.45 -12.29 -0.45
N LEU A 54 3.75 -13.58 -0.39
CA LEU A 54 3.36 -14.56 -1.41
C LEU A 54 2.08 -15.29 -1.00
N ASP A 55 1.85 -15.41 0.31
CA ASP A 55 0.77 -16.21 0.86
C ASP A 55 0.23 -15.61 2.17
N ILE A 56 -1.05 -15.86 2.45
CA ILE A 56 -1.74 -15.40 3.65
C ILE A 56 -1.10 -15.96 4.92
N ASN A 57 -0.57 -17.19 4.88
CA ASN A 57 0.14 -17.78 6.01
C ASN A 57 1.40 -16.98 6.35
N THR A 58 2.21 -16.66 5.34
CA THR A 58 3.41 -15.84 5.51
C THR A 58 3.07 -14.44 6.01
N PHE A 59 1.94 -13.88 5.58
CA PHE A 59 1.42 -12.62 6.10
C PHE A 59 1.06 -12.74 7.58
N THR A 60 0.33 -13.78 8.00
CA THR A 60 -0.03 -13.95 9.41
C THR A 60 1.17 -14.11 10.32
N GLU A 61 2.20 -14.84 9.89
CA GLU A 61 3.42 -15.01 10.67
C GLU A 61 4.17 -13.70 10.82
N GLN A 62 4.28 -12.91 9.76
CA GLN A 62 4.88 -11.58 9.82
C GLN A 62 4.10 -10.65 10.73
N LEU A 63 2.76 -10.73 10.69
CA LEU A 63 1.89 -9.93 11.52
C LEU A 63 2.01 -10.29 13.01
N GLN A 64 2.10 -11.58 13.34
CA GLN A 64 2.31 -12.06 14.72
C GLN A 64 3.66 -11.64 15.30
N ARG A 65 4.68 -11.42 14.45
CA ARG A 65 5.99 -10.92 14.88
C ARG A 65 5.99 -9.42 15.15
N LYS A 66 4.99 -8.68 14.67
CA LYS A 66 4.87 -7.24 14.88
C LYS A 66 3.92 -6.98 16.06
N GLU A 67 4.30 -6.10 16.96
CA GLU A 67 3.38 -5.57 17.97
C GLU A 67 2.38 -4.63 17.27
N ILE A 68 1.11 -5.03 17.25
CA ILE A 68 0.02 -4.27 16.62
C ILE A 68 -1.08 -3.88 17.63
N GLU A 69 -0.81 -3.98 18.93
CA GLU A 69 -1.75 -3.52 19.96
C GLU A 69 -2.15 -2.06 19.69
N PRO A 70 -3.46 -1.70 19.78
CA PRO A 70 -4.56 -2.46 20.40
C PRO A 70 -5.32 -3.43 19.47
N TRP A 71 -4.84 -3.70 18.25
CA TRP A 71 -5.53 -4.57 17.30
C TRP A 71 -5.46 -6.04 17.69
N LYS A 72 -6.59 -6.74 17.63
CA LYS A 72 -6.70 -8.18 17.85
C LYS A 72 -6.67 -8.92 16.52
N ILE A 73 -5.83 -9.95 16.43
CA ILE A 73 -5.74 -10.82 15.26
C ILE A 73 -6.70 -12.00 15.45
N VAL A 74 -7.77 -12.03 14.68
CA VAL A 74 -8.72 -13.15 14.61
C VAL A 74 -8.46 -13.89 13.30
N LYS A 75 -7.83 -15.06 13.38
CA LYS A 75 -7.66 -15.92 12.20
C LYS A 75 -8.99 -16.62 11.89
N SER A 76 -9.48 -16.49 10.66
CA SER A 76 -10.74 -17.11 10.23
C SER A 76 -10.47 -18.05 9.06
N ASN A 77 -10.59 -19.36 9.29
CA ASN A 77 -10.16 -20.40 8.35
C ASN A 77 -8.75 -20.15 7.78
N ASN A 78 -8.26 -21.02 6.89
CA ASN A 78 -6.91 -20.87 6.32
C ASN A 78 -6.83 -19.76 5.24
N ASP A 79 -7.96 -19.16 4.88
CA ASP A 79 -8.07 -18.29 3.70
C ASP A 79 -8.21 -16.80 4.04
N GLU A 80 -8.54 -16.44 5.29
CA GLU A 80 -8.78 -15.05 5.69
C GLU A 80 -8.19 -14.70 7.05
N VAL A 81 -7.74 -13.46 7.15
CA VAL A 81 -7.19 -12.89 8.40
C VAL A 81 -7.98 -11.66 8.74
N ARG A 82 -8.54 -11.63 9.95
CA ARG A 82 -9.31 -10.50 10.44
C ARG A 82 -8.55 -9.77 11.54
N LEU A 83 -8.52 -8.46 11.45
CA LEU A 83 -7.90 -7.55 12.40
C LEU A 83 -9.00 -6.69 12.99
N GLU A 84 -9.21 -6.78 14.30
CA GLU A 84 -10.30 -6.11 14.99
C GLU A 84 -9.76 -5.08 15.97
N TYR A 85 -10.24 -3.85 15.85
CA TYR A 85 -10.01 -2.76 16.79
C TYR A 85 -11.29 -2.49 17.56
N TYR A 86 -11.21 -2.57 18.89
CA TYR A 86 -12.31 -2.29 19.79
C TYR A 86 -12.12 -0.90 20.40
N ASP A 87 -13.20 -0.14 20.50
CA ASP A 87 -13.22 1.05 21.36
C ASP A 87 -13.79 0.70 22.73
N ASP A 88 -13.58 1.58 23.71
CA ASP A 88 -14.06 1.34 25.08
C ASP A 88 -15.58 1.52 25.23
N VAL A 89 -16.26 2.01 24.18
CA VAL A 89 -17.67 2.42 24.22
C VAL A 89 -18.60 1.34 23.67
N HIS A 90 -18.18 0.60 22.65
CA HIS A 90 -19.03 -0.35 21.94
C HIS A 90 -18.55 -1.79 22.17
N SER A 91 -19.50 -2.73 22.25
CA SER A 91 -19.19 -4.16 22.34
C SER A 91 -18.80 -4.79 20.99
N ILE A 92 -18.89 -4.03 19.89
CA ILE A 92 -18.53 -4.45 18.54
C ILE A 92 -17.21 -3.80 18.13
N PRO A 93 -16.41 -4.42 17.24
CA PRO A 93 -15.21 -3.78 16.74
C PRO A 93 -15.58 -2.50 15.97
N LYS A 94 -14.96 -1.39 16.38
CA LYS A 94 -15.08 -0.10 15.71
C LYS A 94 -14.49 -0.18 14.31
N TYR A 95 -13.30 -0.78 14.17
CA TYR A 95 -12.69 -1.05 12.88
C TYR A 95 -12.37 -2.53 12.72
N THR A 96 -12.68 -3.05 11.54
CA THR A 96 -12.32 -4.42 11.17
C THR A 96 -11.64 -4.40 9.81
N VAL A 97 -10.42 -4.93 9.73
CA VAL A 97 -9.71 -5.12 8.46
C VAL A 97 -9.65 -6.61 8.15
N ILE A 98 -10.21 -7.01 7.02
CA ILE A 98 -10.20 -8.39 6.54
C ILE A 98 -9.22 -8.48 5.38
N VAL A 99 -8.28 -9.41 5.44
CA VAL A 99 -7.32 -9.71 4.37
C VAL A 99 -7.65 -11.10 3.82
N ASN A 100 -7.87 -11.18 2.50
CA ASN A 100 -8.18 -12.43 1.81
C ASN A 100 -6.92 -13.19 1.37
N SER A 101 -7.09 -14.39 0.83
CA SER A 101 -6.01 -15.23 0.31
C SER A 101 -5.24 -14.60 -0.86
N ALA A 102 -5.87 -13.68 -1.60
CA ALA A 102 -5.24 -12.87 -2.65
C ALA A 102 -4.44 -11.67 -2.10
N LEU A 103 -4.33 -11.53 -0.77
CA LEU A 103 -3.67 -10.42 -0.08
C LEU A 103 -4.32 -9.06 -0.39
N GLU A 104 -5.60 -9.07 -0.75
CA GLU A 104 -6.44 -7.89 -0.82
C GLU A 104 -7.08 -7.64 0.53
N PHE A 105 -7.28 -6.37 0.88
CA PHE A 105 -7.89 -5.99 2.15
C PHE A 105 -9.20 -5.24 1.97
N SER A 106 -10.13 -5.49 2.87
CA SER A 106 -11.40 -4.79 3.01
C SER A 106 -11.50 -4.21 4.42
N VAL A 107 -11.91 -2.96 4.53
CA VAL A 107 -12.08 -2.23 5.78
C VAL A 107 -13.56 -2.08 6.08
N PHE A 108 -13.92 -2.39 7.32
CA PHE A 108 -15.25 -2.23 7.86
C PHE A 108 -15.20 -1.29 9.06
N VAL A 109 -16.20 -0.43 9.19
CA VAL A 109 -16.41 0.46 10.34
C VAL A 109 -17.71 0.06 11.00
N PHE A 110 -17.69 -0.35 12.26
CA PHE A 110 -18.87 -0.88 12.96
C PHE A 110 -19.62 -1.97 12.15
N ASN A 111 -18.87 -2.88 11.49
CA ASN A 111 -19.36 -3.89 10.55
C ASN A 111 -19.95 -3.38 9.22
N TRP A 112 -19.86 -2.09 8.92
CA TRP A 112 -20.23 -1.54 7.61
C TRP A 112 -19.02 -1.51 6.68
N LEU A 113 -19.15 -2.09 5.49
CA LEU A 113 -18.10 -2.07 4.49
C LEU A 113 -17.85 -0.63 4.01
N VAL A 114 -16.61 -0.18 4.08
CA VAL A 114 -16.20 1.13 3.55
C VAL A 114 -16.32 1.11 2.02
N PRO A 115 -16.87 2.16 1.39
CA PRO A 115 -17.03 2.22 -0.06
C PRO A 115 -15.69 2.30 -0.80
N ASP A 116 -15.68 1.77 -2.03
CA ASP A 116 -14.51 1.65 -2.90
C ASP A 116 -13.79 2.97 -3.22
N GLN A 117 -14.53 4.08 -3.21
CA GLN A 117 -14.01 5.41 -3.50
C GLN A 117 -13.29 6.05 -2.30
N ASN A 118 -13.26 5.38 -1.15
CA ASN A 118 -12.59 5.91 0.03
C ASN A 118 -11.07 6.00 -0.19
N PHE A 119 -10.46 7.09 0.30
CA PHE A 119 -9.03 7.36 0.21
C PHE A 119 -8.15 6.19 0.69
N VAL A 120 -8.61 5.47 1.72
CA VAL A 120 -7.93 4.27 2.25
C VAL A 120 -7.65 3.24 1.14
N TYR A 121 -8.57 3.04 0.20
CA TYR A 121 -8.39 2.09 -0.89
C TYR A 121 -7.63 2.66 -2.09
N VAL A 122 -7.86 3.93 -2.40
CA VAL A 122 -7.25 4.59 -3.56
C VAL A 122 -5.73 4.68 -3.40
N GLU A 123 -5.25 5.07 -2.22
CA GLU A 123 -3.82 5.22 -1.95
C GLU A 123 -3.09 3.87 -1.88
N ASN A 124 -3.76 2.86 -1.32
CA ASN A 124 -3.17 1.57 -0.99
C ASN A 124 -3.48 0.45 -2.00
N LYS A 125 -4.20 0.78 -3.09
CA LYS A 125 -4.61 -0.15 -4.16
C LYS A 125 -5.25 -1.45 -3.65
N ARG A 126 -5.94 -1.39 -2.50
CA ARG A 126 -6.59 -2.54 -1.84
C ARG A 126 -5.72 -3.77 -1.61
N SER A 127 -4.40 -3.65 -1.57
CA SER A 127 -3.51 -4.81 -1.44
C SER A 127 -2.47 -4.60 -0.36
N VAL A 128 -2.31 -5.58 0.54
CA VAL A 128 -1.29 -5.54 1.59
C VAL A 128 0.12 -5.77 1.05
N ILE A 129 0.27 -6.19 -0.22
CA ILE A 129 1.56 -6.36 -0.90
C ILE A 129 2.27 -5.01 -1.06
N HIS A 130 1.49 -3.94 -1.30
CA HIS A 130 2.00 -2.63 -1.65
C HIS A 130 2.08 -1.67 -0.45
N VAL A 131 1.80 -2.16 0.76
CA VAL A 131 1.49 -1.34 1.93
C VAL A 131 2.18 -1.90 3.16
N ASP A 132 2.75 -1.03 3.99
CA ASP A 132 3.12 -1.45 5.34
C ASP A 132 1.86 -1.56 6.20
N ILE A 133 1.47 -2.80 6.54
CA ILE A 133 0.25 -3.08 7.29
C ILE A 133 0.17 -2.30 8.60
N VAL A 134 1.29 -2.11 9.31
CA VAL A 134 1.27 -1.35 10.58
C VAL A 134 0.99 0.12 10.33
N GLY A 135 1.58 0.70 9.28
CA GLY A 135 1.26 2.05 8.84
C GLY A 135 -0.21 2.21 8.45
N LEU A 136 -0.77 1.23 7.73
CA LEU A 136 -2.18 1.22 7.35
C LEU A 136 -3.11 1.19 8.58
N LEU A 137 -2.84 0.31 9.55
CA LEU A 137 -3.65 0.21 10.77
C LEU A 137 -3.62 1.51 11.58
N LYS A 138 -2.44 2.13 11.72
CA LYS A 138 -2.30 3.44 12.37
C LYS A 138 -3.03 4.55 11.62
N TYR A 139 -2.97 4.52 10.28
CA TYR A 139 -3.72 5.46 9.46
C TYR A 139 -5.23 5.31 9.68
N ILE A 140 -5.75 4.08 9.67
CA ILE A 140 -7.17 3.79 9.92
C ILE A 140 -7.58 4.27 11.33
N GLU A 141 -6.77 4.01 12.35
CA GLU A 141 -7.01 4.47 13.71
C GLU A 141 -7.07 6.00 13.80
N SER A 142 -6.11 6.69 13.19
CA SER A 142 -6.06 8.16 13.14
C SER A 142 -7.15 8.78 12.26
N SER A 143 -7.74 7.97 11.37
CA SER A 143 -8.73 8.45 10.42
C SER A 143 -10.11 8.50 11.07
N LYS A 144 -10.80 9.61 10.79
CA LYS A 144 -12.19 9.86 11.19
C LYS A 144 -13.16 9.17 10.24
N LEU A 145 -12.97 7.86 10.03
CA LEU A 145 -13.81 7.08 9.12
C LEU A 145 -15.22 6.94 9.71
N CYS A 146 -16.20 7.48 8.99
CA CYS A 146 -17.62 7.33 9.32
C CYS A 146 -17.99 7.79 10.74
N GLU A 147 -17.47 8.94 11.21
CA GLU A 147 -17.80 9.54 12.53
C GLU A 147 -19.26 9.99 12.70
N GLY A 148 -20.12 9.74 11.72
CA GLY A 148 -21.48 10.25 11.68
C GLY A 148 -21.54 11.69 11.18
N LEU A 149 -22.76 12.23 11.14
CA LEU A 149 -23.01 13.62 10.83
C LEU A 149 -22.87 14.42 12.13
N GLU A 150 -22.17 15.55 12.07
CA GLU A 150 -22.21 16.51 13.18
C GLU A 150 -23.66 16.95 13.42
N GLU A 151 -24.03 17.09 14.70
CA GLU A 151 -25.41 17.32 15.15
C GLU A 151 -26.09 18.55 14.50
N ASP A 152 -25.30 19.45 13.90
CA ASP A 152 -25.74 20.71 13.31
C ASP A 152 -26.03 20.66 11.80
N THR A 153 -25.98 19.48 11.16
CA THR A 153 -26.35 19.36 9.74
C THR A 153 -27.76 18.83 9.57
N ASP A 154 -28.68 19.72 9.18
CA ASP A 154 -30.02 19.38 8.68
C ASP A 154 -29.90 18.49 7.43
N VAL A 155 -29.77 17.18 7.64
CA VAL A 155 -29.70 16.22 6.54
C VAL A 155 -31.10 15.99 5.99
N LYS A 156 -31.38 16.65 4.85
CA LYS A 156 -32.50 16.28 3.99
C LYS A 156 -32.19 14.93 3.35
N SER A 157 -32.76 13.85 3.88
CA SER A 157 -32.73 12.55 3.23
C SER A 157 -33.51 12.62 1.92
N VAL A 158 -32.81 12.42 0.79
CA VAL A 158 -33.41 12.31 -0.54
C VAL A 158 -33.82 10.85 -0.76
N ALA A 159 -34.69 10.33 0.09
CA ALA A 159 -35.44 9.13 -0.27
C ALA A 159 -36.69 9.60 -1.02
N VAL A 160 -36.55 9.84 -2.32
CA VAL A 160 -37.70 10.08 -3.19
C VAL A 160 -38.27 8.71 -3.53
N ASP A 161 -39.41 8.39 -2.93
CA ASP A 161 -40.22 7.26 -3.31
C ASP A 161 -40.69 7.49 -4.78
N PRO A 162 -40.34 6.65 -5.76
CA PRO A 162 -40.61 6.92 -7.18
C PRO A 162 -42.11 6.91 -7.55
N THR A 163 -42.99 6.63 -6.59
CA THR A 163 -44.45 6.52 -6.81
C THR A 163 -45.30 7.58 -6.11
N GLU A 164 -44.76 8.48 -5.30
CA GLU A 164 -45.57 9.51 -4.62
C GLU A 164 -45.52 10.87 -5.31
N LYS A 165 -46.72 11.42 -5.59
CA LYS A 165 -46.91 12.80 -6.04
C LYS A 165 -46.45 13.78 -4.95
N PRO A 166 -45.88 14.94 -5.31
CA PRO A 166 -45.28 15.86 -4.34
C PRO A 166 -46.36 16.44 -3.43
N ASN A 167 -46.36 16.02 -2.17
CA ASN A 167 -47.18 16.61 -1.10
C ASN A 167 -46.25 17.41 -0.16
N PRO A 168 -46.50 18.69 0.12
CA PRO A 168 -45.56 19.56 0.85
C PRO A 168 -45.49 19.33 2.37
N THR A 169 -45.83 18.13 2.86
CA THR A 169 -45.81 17.82 4.30
C THR A 169 -45.25 16.41 4.50
N ILE A 170 -43.98 16.23 4.15
CA ILE A 170 -43.26 15.00 4.44
C ILE A 170 -42.76 15.09 5.89
N GLN A 171 -43.43 14.39 6.80
CA GLN A 171 -42.86 14.07 8.11
C GLN A 171 -41.77 13.02 7.88
N THR A 172 -40.52 13.44 8.03
CA THR A 172 -39.35 12.59 7.87
C THR A 172 -39.27 11.59 9.02
N LEU A 173 -39.55 10.31 8.75
CA LEU A 173 -39.26 9.20 9.65
C LEU A 173 -37.78 8.82 9.50
N ILE A 174 -36.93 9.40 10.35
CA ILE A 174 -35.54 8.99 10.48
C ILE A 174 -35.52 7.70 11.30
N VAL A 175 -35.35 6.55 10.64
CA VAL A 175 -35.06 5.30 11.35
C VAL A 175 -33.60 5.36 11.81
N ARG A 176 -33.39 5.87 13.04
CA ARG A 176 -32.08 5.78 13.70
C ARG A 176 -31.89 4.34 14.18
N HIS A 177 -31.03 3.59 13.50
CA HIS A 177 -30.50 2.35 14.08
C HIS A 177 -29.44 2.74 15.11
N SER A 178 -29.84 2.89 16.37
CA SER A 178 -28.91 3.09 17.48
C SER A 178 -28.17 1.79 17.75
N VAL A 179 -26.83 1.81 17.67
CA VAL A 179 -26.00 0.74 18.24
C VAL A 179 -26.22 0.76 19.76
N PRO A 180 -26.59 -0.36 20.39
CA PRO A 180 -26.81 -0.39 21.83
C PRO A 180 -25.51 -0.03 22.55
N LYS A 181 -25.54 1.05 23.33
CA LYS A 181 -24.49 1.36 24.30
C LYS A 181 -24.58 0.37 25.46
N VAL A 182 -23.45 -0.06 25.98
CA VAL A 182 -23.40 -0.82 27.23
C VAL A 182 -24.01 0.07 28.32
N ILE A 183 -25.08 -0.41 28.95
CA ILE A 183 -25.61 0.18 30.18
C ILE A 183 -24.83 -0.48 31.30
N ASP A 184 -24.02 0.28 32.03
CA ASP A 184 -23.39 -0.20 33.25
C ASP A 184 -24.49 -0.66 34.23
N PRO A 185 -24.35 -1.83 34.89
CA PRO A 185 -25.34 -2.27 35.87
C PRO A 185 -25.34 -1.29 37.05
N GLU A 186 -26.52 -0.69 37.28
CA GLU A 186 -26.83 0.26 38.33
C GLU A 186 -26.21 -0.15 39.69
N GLU A 187 -25.55 0.81 40.34
CA GLU A 187 -25.19 0.71 41.75
C GLU A 187 -26.45 0.50 42.61
N PRO A 188 -26.43 -0.41 43.60
CA PRO A 188 -27.57 -0.59 44.48
C PRO A 188 -27.71 0.62 45.41
N HIS A 189 -28.81 1.36 45.25
CA HIS A 189 -29.29 2.32 46.24
C HIS A 189 -29.52 1.60 47.58
N PHE A 190 -28.65 1.86 48.56
CA PHE A 190 -28.96 1.64 49.97
C PHE A 190 -29.85 2.78 50.46
N GLN A 191 -31.08 2.45 50.86
CA GLN A 191 -31.84 3.16 51.90
C GLN A 191 -32.41 2.14 52.88
#